data_AF-A0AAU8LRF4-F1
#
_entry.id   AF-A0AAU8LRF4-F1
#
_cell.length_a   1.000
_cell.length_b   1.000
_cell.length_c   1.000
_cell.angle_alpha   90.00
_cell.angle_beta   90.00
_cell.angle_gamma   90.00
#
_symmetry.space_group_name_H-M   'P 1'
#
loop_
_entity.id
_entity.type
_entity.pdbx_description
1 polymer ?
#
loop_
_entity_poly.entity_id
_entity_poly.type
_entity_poly.pdbx_seq_one_letter_code
_entity_poly.pdbx_strand_id
1 'polypeptide(L)'
;MKIPYGESDFKKIITQDFLYVDKTAYIAALENQGSFNILLRPRRFGKTLFLSTLRHYYDILLKDEFQALFGQLAIGHNPTPLRNSYQILEFDFSGIETGSQESIRQGFCWRAGDSLRRFLVRYGYSQDDVRRIEDEERNGPAAMLSYFFALIGEANIYLFIDEYDHFANAILAESLELFTEIVGKGGFVRAFYEVIKIATGQGIVDRLLITGVTSITLDSMTSGFNIGNNITWHKDFNQATGFTAQETGKLIQPFVEACELNQQDVMQALANWYNGYRFSSRAEEKIFNPDMVLYFLRSFDAVECCWPERMLDDNIASDYGKIMRLFGIGDRDRNFEVLEELLVNGEIIGLHKGKLDLDMHKPFERDDFISLLLYMGFITISGTVLSQLRYAVPNYDAFVRSSISWKLVS
;
A
#
# COMPACT_ATOMS: atom_id res chain seq x y z
N MET A 1 -27.71 -2.20 3.24
CA MET A 1 -26.33 -2.71 3.07
C MET A 1 -25.38 -1.84 3.87
N LYS A 2 -24.41 -2.40 4.60
CA LYS A 2 -23.38 -1.60 5.33
C LYS A 2 -22.14 -1.45 4.46
N ILE A 3 -21.81 -0.23 4.06
CA ILE A 3 -20.66 0.06 3.19
C ILE A 3 -19.44 0.36 4.06
N PRO A 4 -18.32 -0.40 3.96
CA PRO A 4 -17.12 -0.21 4.79
C PRO A 4 -16.21 0.91 4.26
N TYR A 5 -16.77 2.07 3.94
CA TYR A 5 -15.97 3.20 3.47
C TYR A 5 -15.11 3.75 4.62
N GLY A 6 -13.79 3.72 4.43
CA GLY A 6 -12.80 4.08 5.45
C GLY A 6 -12.56 3.02 6.53
N GLU A 7 -13.15 1.83 6.42
CA GLU A 7 -12.95 0.72 7.36
C GLU A 7 -11.91 -0.27 6.83
N SER A 8 -10.94 -0.65 7.67
CA SER A 8 -9.84 -1.54 7.32
C SER A 8 -9.68 -2.72 8.28
N ASP A 9 -10.50 -2.79 9.34
CA ASP A 9 -10.53 -3.95 10.23
C ASP A 9 -11.36 -5.09 9.61
N PHE A 10 -10.65 -6.09 9.07
CA PHE A 10 -11.26 -7.28 8.49
C PHE A 10 -12.21 -7.99 9.45
N LYS A 11 -11.84 -8.15 10.73
CA LYS A 11 -12.70 -8.84 11.70
C LYS A 11 -14.00 -8.09 11.91
N LYS A 12 -13.93 -6.76 12.02
CA LYS A 12 -15.13 -5.93 12.12
C LYS A 12 -16.00 -6.03 10.87
N ILE A 13 -15.40 -5.99 9.68
CA ILE A 13 -16.11 -6.09 8.42
C ILE A 13 -16.92 -7.40 8.34
N ILE A 14 -16.29 -8.53 8.65
CA ILE A 14 -16.95 -9.84 8.60
C ILE A 14 -17.98 -9.99 9.73
N THR A 15 -17.61 -9.69 10.98
CA THR A 15 -18.49 -9.96 12.15
C THR A 15 -19.66 -8.99 12.28
N GLN A 16 -19.62 -7.84 11.61
CA GLN A 16 -20.70 -6.85 11.63
C GLN A 16 -21.48 -6.77 10.31
N ASP A 17 -21.32 -7.75 9.41
CA ASP A 17 -22.01 -7.86 8.13
C ASP A 17 -21.84 -6.62 7.23
N PHE A 18 -20.61 -6.10 7.15
CA PHE A 18 -20.26 -5.13 6.12
C PHE A 18 -20.08 -5.82 4.76
N LEU A 19 -20.30 -5.05 3.69
CA LEU A 19 -19.96 -5.48 2.35
C LEU A 19 -18.47 -5.84 2.26
N TYR A 20 -18.14 -7.06 1.84
CA TYR A 20 -16.76 -7.52 1.67
C TYR A 20 -16.57 -8.17 0.31
N VAL A 21 -15.54 -7.74 -0.42
CA VAL A 21 -15.09 -8.41 -1.65
C VAL A 21 -13.99 -9.37 -1.27
N ASP A 22 -14.25 -10.66 -1.44
CA ASP A 22 -13.34 -11.72 -1.02
C ASP A 22 -12.07 -11.76 -1.89
N LYS A 23 -10.94 -11.39 -1.29
CA LYS A 23 -9.59 -11.48 -1.87
C LYS A 23 -8.75 -12.59 -1.22
N THR A 24 -9.36 -13.46 -0.42
CA THR A 24 -8.61 -14.47 0.35
C THR A 24 -7.99 -15.56 -0.52
N ALA A 25 -8.46 -15.76 -1.76
CA ALA A 25 -7.84 -16.67 -2.71
C ALA A 25 -6.37 -16.31 -3.04
N TYR A 26 -5.97 -15.04 -2.89
CA TYR A 26 -4.58 -14.61 -3.12
C TYR A 26 -3.63 -15.02 -2.00
N ILE A 27 -4.12 -15.54 -0.86
CA ILE A 27 -3.27 -16.01 0.24
C ILE A 27 -2.39 -17.17 -0.22
N ALA A 28 -2.98 -18.19 -0.86
CA ALA A 28 -2.23 -19.31 -1.40
C ALA A 28 -1.25 -18.88 -2.51
N ALA A 29 -1.64 -17.89 -3.33
CA ALA A 29 -0.73 -17.33 -4.34
C ALA A 29 0.45 -16.61 -3.69
N LEU A 30 0.22 -15.85 -2.62
CA LEU A 30 1.25 -15.13 -1.85
C LEU A 30 2.25 -16.10 -1.22
N GLU A 31 1.78 -17.19 -0.62
CA GLU A 31 2.64 -18.21 -0.01
C GLU A 31 3.63 -18.82 -1.00
N ASN A 32 3.23 -18.92 -2.29
CA ASN A 32 4.02 -19.50 -3.38
C ASN A 32 5.04 -18.53 -4.01
N GLN A 33 5.00 -17.21 -3.71
CA GLN A 33 5.96 -16.24 -4.25
C GLN A 33 7.30 -16.17 -3.48
N GLY A 34 7.38 -16.91 -2.38
CA GLY A 34 8.48 -16.85 -1.43
C GLY A 34 8.06 -16.20 -0.11
N SER A 35 9.01 -16.14 0.83
CA SER A 35 8.71 -15.73 2.20
C SER A 35 8.76 -14.22 2.44
N PHE A 36 9.49 -13.47 1.62
CA PHE A 36 9.73 -12.03 1.83
C PHE A 36 9.22 -11.25 0.64
N ASN A 37 8.02 -10.68 0.77
CA ASN A 37 7.30 -10.04 -0.33
C ASN A 37 7.09 -8.55 -0.07
N ILE A 38 6.99 -7.78 -1.17
CA ILE A 38 6.66 -6.37 -1.15
C ILE A 38 5.51 -6.12 -2.13
N LEU A 39 4.41 -5.57 -1.63
CA LEU A 39 3.22 -5.24 -2.40
C LEU A 39 2.93 -3.74 -2.27
N LEU A 40 3.32 -2.99 -3.29
CA LEU A 40 3.07 -1.55 -3.39
C LEU A 40 1.81 -1.31 -4.22
N ARG A 41 0.97 -0.40 -3.77
CA ARG A 41 -0.16 0.11 -4.57
C ARG A 41 -0.38 1.58 -4.21
N PRO A 42 -1.02 2.36 -5.10
CA PRO A 42 -1.45 3.70 -4.77
C PRO A 42 -2.26 3.74 -3.47
N ARG A 43 -2.38 4.94 -2.89
CA ARG A 43 -3.20 5.15 -1.69
C ARG A 43 -4.62 4.64 -1.93
N ARG A 44 -5.24 4.11 -0.87
CA ARG A 44 -6.64 3.67 -0.86
C ARG A 44 -7.01 2.50 -1.78
N PHE A 45 -6.04 1.68 -2.16
CA PHE A 45 -6.29 0.43 -2.88
C PHE A 45 -6.67 -0.77 -1.98
N GLY A 46 -6.89 -0.57 -0.68
CA GLY A 46 -7.27 -1.65 0.24
C GLY A 46 -6.09 -2.48 0.75
N LYS A 47 -4.86 -1.94 0.72
CA LYS A 47 -3.64 -2.63 1.21
C LYS A 47 -3.73 -2.96 2.71
N THR A 48 -4.13 -2.00 3.54
CA THR A 48 -4.31 -2.19 4.99
C THR A 48 -5.39 -3.22 5.31
N LEU A 49 -6.50 -3.23 4.56
CA LEU A 49 -7.52 -4.28 4.70
C LEU A 49 -6.98 -5.66 4.32
N PHE A 50 -6.16 -5.75 3.27
CA PHE A 50 -5.49 -6.99 2.90
C PHE A 50 -4.54 -7.46 3.99
N LEU A 51 -3.69 -6.58 4.56
CA LEU A 51 -2.86 -6.91 5.73
C LEU A 51 -3.68 -7.38 6.92
N SER A 52 -4.78 -6.68 7.23
CA SER A 52 -5.71 -7.06 8.29
C SER A 52 -6.29 -8.45 8.01
N THR A 53 -6.62 -8.78 6.77
CA THR A 53 -7.08 -10.13 6.40
C THR A 53 -6.00 -11.18 6.70
N LEU A 54 -4.75 -10.92 6.30
CA LEU A 54 -3.62 -11.83 6.54
C LEU A 54 -3.32 -12.00 8.03
N ARG A 55 -3.31 -10.92 8.82
CA ARG A 55 -3.06 -11.00 10.26
C ARG A 55 -4.05 -11.94 10.95
N HIS A 56 -5.34 -11.84 10.58
CA HIS A 56 -6.37 -12.70 11.18
C HIS A 56 -6.27 -14.15 10.71
N TYR A 57 -5.75 -14.39 9.50
CA TYR A 57 -5.57 -15.73 8.95
C TYR A 57 -4.36 -16.48 9.56
N TYR A 58 -3.26 -15.76 9.82
CA TYR A 58 -1.99 -16.36 10.25
C TYR A 58 -1.76 -16.38 11.77
N ASP A 59 -2.41 -15.51 12.55
CA ASP A 59 -2.17 -15.39 13.99
C ASP A 59 -2.60 -16.66 14.77
N ILE A 60 -1.68 -17.21 15.55
CA ILE A 60 -1.94 -18.36 16.44
C ILE A 60 -3.07 -18.11 17.45
N LEU A 61 -3.24 -16.86 17.91
CA LEU A 61 -4.24 -16.51 18.92
C LEU A 61 -5.67 -16.47 18.36
N LEU A 62 -5.82 -16.49 17.03
CA LEU A 62 -7.10 -16.41 16.35
C LEU A 62 -7.59 -17.75 15.78
N LYS A 63 -6.94 -18.85 16.19
CA LYS A 63 -7.27 -20.21 15.75
C LYS A 63 -8.74 -20.57 15.98
N ASP A 64 -9.28 -20.21 17.14
CA ASP A 64 -10.67 -20.52 17.52
C ASP A 64 -11.69 -19.64 16.76
N GLU A 65 -11.25 -18.53 16.17
CA GLU A 65 -12.09 -17.62 15.38
C GLU A 65 -12.10 -17.95 13.88
N PHE A 66 -11.28 -18.90 13.43
CA PHE A 66 -11.08 -19.19 12.00
C PHE A 66 -12.40 -19.44 11.26
N GLN A 67 -13.28 -20.29 11.81
CA GLN A 67 -14.53 -20.62 11.15
C GLN A 67 -15.48 -19.43 11.04
N ALA A 68 -15.50 -18.56 12.05
CA ALA A 68 -16.34 -17.37 12.06
C ALA A 68 -15.84 -16.31 11.06
N LEU A 69 -14.52 -16.16 10.92
CA LEU A 69 -13.91 -15.15 10.06
C LEU A 69 -13.75 -15.57 8.60
N PHE A 70 -13.44 -16.85 8.35
CA PHE A 70 -13.06 -17.32 7.02
C PHE A 70 -13.99 -18.38 6.46
N GLY A 71 -14.86 -19.02 7.24
CA GLY A 71 -15.61 -20.21 6.83
C GLY A 71 -16.50 -20.07 5.58
N GLN A 72 -16.84 -18.84 5.19
CA GLN A 72 -17.60 -18.52 3.97
C GLN A 72 -16.76 -17.91 2.84
N LEU A 73 -15.46 -17.72 3.08
CA LEU A 73 -14.50 -17.13 2.15
C LEU A 73 -13.72 -18.23 1.43
N ALA A 74 -13.15 -17.90 0.27
CA ALA A 74 -12.41 -18.81 -0.58
C ALA A 74 -11.30 -19.57 0.19
N ILE A 75 -10.52 -18.88 1.03
CA ILE A 75 -9.48 -19.52 1.85
C ILE A 75 -10.04 -20.37 2.99
N GLY A 76 -11.26 -20.11 3.47
CA GLY A 76 -11.90 -20.95 4.48
C GLY A 76 -12.32 -22.30 3.95
N HIS A 77 -12.73 -22.34 2.66
CA HIS A 77 -13.05 -23.58 1.98
C HIS A 77 -11.81 -24.41 1.63
N ASN A 78 -10.65 -23.77 1.42
CA ASN A 78 -9.39 -24.44 1.13
C ASN A 78 -8.22 -23.80 1.88
N PRO A 79 -8.11 -24.03 3.21
CA PRO A 79 -7.05 -23.44 4.01
C PRO A 79 -5.69 -24.04 3.69
N THR A 80 -4.67 -23.18 3.71
CA THR A 80 -3.26 -23.57 3.58
C THR A 80 -2.72 -24.16 4.88
N PRO A 81 -1.60 -24.92 4.83
CA PRO A 81 -0.95 -25.45 6.03
C PRO A 81 -0.47 -24.37 7.02
N LEU A 82 -0.29 -23.13 6.55
CA LEU A 82 0.21 -22.00 7.33
C LEU A 82 -0.88 -21.26 8.11
N ARG A 83 -2.13 -21.68 7.99
CA ARG A 83 -3.24 -21.13 8.78
C ARG A 83 -2.91 -21.15 10.28
N ASN A 84 -3.06 -19.99 10.93
CA ASN A 84 -2.87 -19.80 12.38
C ASN A 84 -1.55 -20.40 12.92
N SER A 85 -0.43 -20.22 12.21
CA SER A 85 0.89 -20.78 12.57
C SER A 85 1.94 -19.76 13.00
N TYR A 86 1.60 -18.47 13.10
CA TYR A 86 2.56 -17.39 13.34
C TYR A 86 2.19 -16.49 14.53
N GLN A 87 3.21 -15.96 15.20
CA GLN A 87 3.07 -14.72 15.97
C GLN A 87 3.21 -13.55 14.99
N ILE A 88 2.24 -12.65 14.98
CA ILE A 88 2.20 -11.50 14.09
C ILE A 88 2.87 -10.30 14.74
N LEU A 89 3.92 -9.80 14.09
CA LEU A 89 4.53 -8.49 14.38
C LEU A 89 4.15 -7.51 13.28
N GLU A 90 3.62 -6.35 13.64
CA GLU A 90 3.11 -5.35 12.69
C GLU A 90 3.73 -3.99 13.01
N PHE A 91 4.37 -3.37 12.02
CA PHE A 91 4.79 -1.97 12.07
C PHE A 91 3.91 -1.11 11.18
N ASP A 92 3.47 0.03 11.68
CA ASP A 92 2.80 1.09 10.92
C ASP A 92 3.58 2.39 11.10
N PHE A 93 4.17 2.88 10.01
CA PHE A 93 4.99 4.09 9.98
C PHE A 93 4.23 5.33 9.47
N SER A 94 2.90 5.28 9.44
CA SER A 94 2.06 6.44 9.21
C SER A 94 2.16 7.46 10.35
N GLY A 95 1.91 8.74 10.02
CA GLY A 95 1.83 9.81 11.03
C GLY A 95 3.12 10.12 11.78
N ILE A 96 4.29 9.75 11.24
CA ILE A 96 5.58 10.29 11.70
C ILE A 96 5.67 11.74 11.24
N GLU A 97 5.88 12.65 12.19
CA GLU A 97 6.07 14.07 11.89
C GLU A 97 7.35 14.29 11.10
N THR A 98 7.27 15.14 10.08
CA THR A 98 8.41 15.54 9.24
C THR A 98 8.75 16.99 9.55
N GLY A 99 10.01 17.25 9.91
CA GLY A 99 10.51 18.61 10.15
C GLY A 99 12.00 18.65 10.42
N SER A 100 12.50 17.75 11.28
CA SER A 100 13.93 17.56 11.51
C SER A 100 14.30 16.08 11.57
N GLN A 101 15.55 15.75 11.29
CA GLN A 101 16.07 14.38 11.41
C GLN A 101 15.78 13.78 12.80
N GLU A 102 15.93 14.58 13.86
CA GLU A 102 15.67 14.11 15.22
C GLU A 102 14.18 13.83 15.48
N SER A 103 13.27 14.69 15.00
CA SER A 103 11.82 14.44 15.12
C SER A 103 11.40 13.16 14.39
N ILE A 104 11.96 12.92 13.20
CA ILE A 104 11.67 11.73 12.40
C ILE A 104 12.24 10.49 13.10
N ARG A 105 13.47 10.58 13.63
CA ARG A 105 14.12 9.50 14.38
C ARG A 105 13.31 9.12 15.62
N GLN A 106 12.84 10.12 16.39
CA GLN A 106 12.01 9.90 17.58
C GLN A 106 10.66 9.28 17.22
N GLY A 107 9.96 9.82 16.21
CA GLY A 107 8.69 9.27 15.74
C GLY A 107 8.83 7.82 15.23
N PHE A 108 9.88 7.54 14.47
CA PHE A 108 10.17 6.19 13.99
C PHE A 108 10.48 5.23 15.15
N CYS A 109 11.33 5.65 16.09
CA CYS A 109 11.69 4.83 17.26
C CYS A 109 10.45 4.53 18.11
N TRP A 110 9.62 5.54 18.38
CA TRP A 110 8.39 5.38 19.15
C TRP A 110 7.40 4.41 18.48
N ARG A 111 7.16 4.55 17.17
CA ARG A 111 6.27 3.64 16.41
C ARG A 111 6.76 2.20 16.46
N ALA A 112 8.06 2.00 16.26
CA ALA A 112 8.67 0.68 16.34
C ALA A 112 8.57 0.11 17.77
N GLY A 113 8.99 0.87 18.79
CA GLY A 113 8.99 0.44 20.18
C GLY A 113 7.59 0.10 20.68
N ASP A 114 6.59 0.91 20.32
CA ASP A 114 5.19 0.65 20.66
C ASP A 114 4.67 -0.65 20.04
N SER A 115 5.03 -0.91 18.78
CA SER A 115 4.68 -2.15 18.10
C SER A 115 5.32 -3.38 18.77
N LEU A 116 6.59 -3.27 19.17
CA LEU A 116 7.30 -4.33 19.90
C LEU A 116 6.69 -4.59 21.28
N ARG A 117 6.37 -3.54 22.05
CA ARG A 117 5.68 -3.69 23.35
C ARG A 117 4.31 -4.34 23.20
N ARG A 118 3.51 -3.88 22.23
CA ARG A 118 2.18 -4.45 21.95
C ARG A 118 2.28 -5.94 21.58
N PHE A 119 3.29 -6.31 20.79
CA PHE A 119 3.59 -7.71 20.48
C PHE A 119 3.87 -8.52 21.76
N LEU A 120 4.80 -8.06 22.60
CA LEU A 120 5.20 -8.76 23.82
C LEU A 120 4.00 -8.98 24.76
N VAL A 121 3.19 -7.95 24.97
CA VAL A 121 1.97 -8.05 25.79
C VAL A 121 0.97 -9.02 25.18
N ARG A 122 0.74 -8.96 23.86
CA ARG A 122 -0.25 -9.79 23.15
C ARG A 122 0.06 -11.28 23.28
N TYR A 123 1.32 -11.69 23.18
CA TYR A 123 1.74 -13.10 23.21
C TYR A 123 2.21 -13.58 24.59
N GLY A 124 2.02 -12.77 25.64
CA GLY A 124 2.25 -13.20 27.02
C GLY A 124 3.71 -13.21 27.48
N TYR A 125 4.58 -12.42 26.86
CA TYR A 125 5.95 -12.21 27.35
C TYR A 125 5.93 -11.40 28.67
N SER A 126 7.02 -11.43 29.43
CA SER A 126 7.03 -10.87 30.78
C SER A 126 6.99 -9.34 30.78
N GLN A 127 6.47 -8.76 31.87
CA GLN A 127 6.50 -7.30 32.04
C GLN A 127 7.93 -6.73 32.11
N ASP A 128 8.89 -7.54 32.55
CA ASP A 128 10.30 -7.15 32.53
C ASP A 128 10.83 -7.08 31.09
N ASP A 129 10.40 -7.97 30.20
CA ASP A 129 10.75 -7.92 28.77
C ASP A 129 10.22 -6.64 28.12
N VAL A 130 8.98 -6.25 28.43
CA VAL A 130 8.36 -5.01 27.96
C VAL A 130 9.16 -3.78 28.41
N ARG A 131 9.52 -3.71 29.71
CA ARG A 131 10.32 -2.60 30.26
C ARG A 131 11.69 -2.49 29.62
N ARG A 132 12.33 -3.63 29.33
CA ARG A 132 13.65 -3.62 28.68
C ARG A 132 13.60 -3.06 27.26
N ILE A 133 12.50 -3.27 26.52
CA ILE A 133 12.31 -2.60 25.23
C ILE A 133 12.22 -1.08 25.39
N GLU A 134 11.51 -0.59 26.41
CA GLU A 134 11.46 0.86 26.72
C GLU A 134 12.84 1.43 27.02
N ASP A 135 13.65 0.71 27.79
CA ASP A 135 15.02 1.11 28.11
C ASP A 135 15.92 1.19 26.87
N GLU A 136 15.70 0.33 25.87
CA GLU A 136 16.47 0.28 24.64
C GLU A 136 16.06 1.35 23.60
N GLU A 137 14.90 2.00 23.74
CA GLU A 137 14.47 3.09 22.84
C GLU A 137 15.51 4.22 22.75
N ARG A 138 16.23 4.47 23.85
CA ARG A 138 17.30 5.49 23.93
C ARG A 138 18.48 5.19 23.02
N ASN A 139 18.71 3.91 22.70
CA ASN A 139 19.81 3.44 21.85
C ASN A 139 19.43 3.47 20.35
N GLY A 140 18.17 3.80 20.04
CA GLY A 140 17.66 3.93 18.68
C GLY A 140 16.99 2.67 18.13
N PRO A 141 16.30 2.79 16.99
CA PRO A 141 15.36 1.77 16.52
C PRO A 141 16.04 0.44 16.16
N ALA A 142 17.26 0.49 15.61
CA ALA A 142 17.99 -0.73 15.23
C ALA A 142 18.45 -1.53 16.46
N ALA A 143 19.02 -0.87 17.47
CA ALA A 143 19.47 -1.51 18.70
C ALA A 143 18.30 -2.16 19.44
N MET A 144 17.20 -1.41 19.60
CA MET A 144 15.95 -1.90 20.19
C MET A 144 15.39 -3.12 19.44
N LEU A 145 15.31 -3.08 18.11
CA LEU A 145 14.82 -4.21 17.32
C LEU A 145 15.75 -5.43 17.44
N SER A 146 17.06 -5.21 17.46
CA SER A 146 18.04 -6.29 17.62
C SER A 146 17.92 -6.94 18.99
N TYR A 147 17.71 -6.15 20.04
CA TYR A 147 17.45 -6.65 21.38
C TYR A 147 16.16 -7.46 21.44
N PHE A 148 15.08 -6.96 20.82
CA PHE A 148 13.81 -7.68 20.73
C PHE A 148 13.96 -9.07 20.11
N PHE A 149 14.63 -9.19 18.96
CA PHE A 149 14.82 -10.50 18.33
C PHE A 149 15.70 -11.44 19.17
N ALA A 150 16.71 -10.91 19.86
CA ALA A 150 17.50 -11.70 20.80
C ALA A 150 16.69 -12.19 22.01
N LEU A 151 15.72 -11.39 22.46
CA LEU A 151 14.85 -11.69 23.60
C LEU A 151 13.84 -12.79 23.28
N ILE A 152 13.17 -12.71 22.14
CA ILE A 152 12.11 -13.67 21.78
C ILE A 152 12.65 -15.04 21.35
N GLY A 153 13.91 -15.10 20.91
CA GLY A 153 14.56 -16.34 20.48
C GLY A 153 13.87 -16.98 19.26
N GLU A 154 13.56 -18.27 19.35
CA GLU A 154 13.00 -19.08 18.26
C GLU A 154 11.48 -18.90 18.10
N ALA A 155 11.01 -17.65 18.00
CA ALA A 155 9.63 -17.36 17.64
C ALA A 155 9.42 -17.52 16.12
N ASN A 156 8.28 -18.09 15.71
CA ASN A 156 7.88 -18.12 14.30
C ASN A 156 7.09 -16.84 13.95
N ILE A 157 7.79 -15.79 13.50
CA ILE A 157 7.18 -14.49 13.21
C ILE A 157 6.78 -14.35 11.74
N TYR A 158 5.55 -13.87 11.52
CA TYR A 158 5.17 -13.19 10.29
C TYR A 158 5.19 -11.68 10.56
N LEU A 159 6.13 -10.98 9.91
CA LEU A 159 6.28 -9.54 9.99
C LEU A 159 5.46 -8.82 8.90
N PHE A 160 4.63 -7.87 9.31
CA PHE A 160 3.96 -6.92 8.42
C PHE A 160 4.51 -5.51 8.63
N ILE A 161 4.72 -4.77 7.54
CA ILE A 161 5.10 -3.36 7.57
C ILE A 161 4.16 -2.59 6.67
N ASP A 162 3.26 -1.79 7.25
CA ASP A 162 2.38 -0.87 6.54
C ASP A 162 2.96 0.54 6.46
N GLU A 163 2.59 1.27 5.40
CA GLU A 163 2.98 2.65 5.15
C GLU A 163 4.49 2.90 5.33
N TYR A 164 5.31 1.93 4.93
CA TYR A 164 6.76 1.88 5.16
C TYR A 164 7.53 3.09 4.58
N ASP A 165 6.96 3.71 3.56
CA ASP A 165 7.50 4.83 2.80
C ASP A 165 6.77 6.15 3.10
N HIS A 166 5.78 6.17 4.00
CA HIS A 166 4.97 7.36 4.26
C HIS A 166 5.81 8.56 4.69
N PHE A 167 6.65 8.39 5.71
CA PHE A 167 7.56 9.43 6.19
C PHE A 167 8.59 9.80 5.10
N ALA A 168 9.05 8.82 4.34
CA ALA A 168 10.09 9.00 3.35
C ALA A 168 9.61 9.81 2.14
N ASN A 169 8.38 9.56 1.67
CA ASN A 169 7.73 10.37 0.63
C ASN A 169 7.54 11.83 1.10
N ALA A 170 7.19 12.03 2.37
CA ALA A 170 7.03 13.38 2.94
C ALA A 170 8.37 14.12 3.03
N ILE A 171 9.45 13.46 3.48
CA ILE A 171 10.79 14.04 3.51
C ILE A 171 11.27 14.36 2.10
N LEU A 172 11.08 13.44 1.15
CA LEU A 172 11.52 13.61 -0.22
C LEU A 172 10.86 14.81 -0.91
N ALA A 173 9.59 15.08 -0.60
CA ALA A 173 8.87 16.26 -1.08
C ALA A 173 9.45 17.58 -0.57
N GLU A 174 10.28 17.55 0.48
CA GLU A 174 10.85 18.74 1.14
C GLU A 174 12.36 18.86 0.94
N SER A 175 13.12 17.77 1.06
CA SER A 175 14.59 17.76 0.96
C SER A 175 15.14 16.38 0.58
N LEU A 176 15.81 16.31 -0.57
CA LEU A 176 16.56 15.12 -1.01
C LEU A 176 17.79 14.85 -0.13
N GLU A 177 18.42 15.89 0.42
CA GLU A 177 19.58 15.77 1.31
C GLU A 177 19.17 15.07 2.62
N LEU A 178 18.10 15.56 3.26
CA LEU A 178 17.56 14.97 4.49
C LEU A 178 17.06 13.53 4.25
N PHE A 179 16.42 13.29 3.10
CA PHE A 179 16.03 11.94 2.68
C PHE A 179 17.24 11.01 2.62
N THR A 180 18.33 11.44 1.97
CA THR A 180 19.54 10.64 1.80
C THR A 180 20.24 10.39 3.13
N GLU A 181 20.25 11.36 4.04
CA GLU A 181 20.83 11.20 5.37
C GLU A 181 20.08 10.16 6.22
N ILE A 182 18.75 10.13 6.13
CA ILE A 182 17.90 9.26 6.94
C ILE A 182 17.79 7.84 6.38
N VAL A 183 17.62 7.72 5.07
CA VAL A 183 17.32 6.44 4.38
C VAL A 183 18.57 5.86 3.72
N GLY A 184 19.57 6.68 3.41
CA GLY A 184 20.79 6.28 2.70
C GLY A 184 21.82 5.55 3.57
N LYS A 185 23.08 5.57 3.12
CA LYS A 185 24.19 4.85 3.77
C LYS A 185 24.47 5.43 5.16
N GLY A 186 24.34 4.61 6.20
CA GLY A 186 24.55 5.04 7.60
C GLY A 186 23.32 5.64 8.27
N GLY A 187 22.20 5.79 7.55
CA GLY A 187 20.95 6.26 8.12
C GLY A 187 20.28 5.23 9.05
N PHE A 188 19.54 5.71 10.06
CA PHE A 188 18.93 4.83 11.06
C PHE A 188 17.85 3.92 10.48
N VAL A 189 17.16 4.34 9.40
CA VAL A 189 16.15 3.52 8.73
C VAL A 189 16.83 2.30 8.13
N ARG A 190 17.93 2.49 7.41
CA ARG A 190 18.69 1.39 6.83
C ARG A 190 19.18 0.40 7.90
N ALA A 191 19.75 0.91 9.00
CA ALA A 191 20.19 0.07 10.11
C ALA A 191 19.05 -0.78 10.71
N PHE A 192 17.84 -0.22 10.82
CA PHE A 192 16.66 -0.95 11.28
C PHE A 192 16.28 -2.11 10.34
N TYR A 193 16.26 -1.89 9.03
CA TYR A 193 15.97 -2.96 8.07
C TYR A 193 17.09 -4.01 7.98
N GLU A 194 18.36 -3.62 8.16
CA GLU A 194 19.47 -4.58 8.26
C GLU A 194 19.26 -5.57 9.41
N VAL A 195 18.73 -5.13 10.54
CA VAL A 195 18.36 -6.00 11.67
C VAL A 195 17.25 -6.98 11.29
N ILE A 196 16.22 -6.53 10.55
CA ILE A 196 15.17 -7.44 10.03
C ILE A 196 15.79 -8.51 9.14
N LYS A 197 16.71 -8.15 8.24
CA LYS A 197 17.40 -9.13 7.38
C LYS A 197 18.21 -10.15 8.19
N ILE A 198 18.85 -9.74 9.28
CA ILE A 198 19.55 -10.67 10.16
C ILE A 198 18.54 -11.65 10.77
N ALA A 199 17.41 -11.16 11.27
CA ALA A 199 16.37 -11.99 11.86
C ALA A 199 15.73 -12.98 10.87
N THR A 200 15.57 -12.60 9.59
CA THR A 200 15.12 -13.53 8.55
C THR A 200 16.18 -14.59 8.23
N GLY A 201 17.46 -14.23 8.21
CA GLY A 201 18.57 -15.17 8.03
C GLY A 201 18.74 -16.16 9.20
N GLN A 202 18.29 -15.77 10.40
CA GLN A 202 18.25 -16.63 11.60
C GLN A 202 16.99 -17.49 11.70
N GLY A 203 16.00 -17.29 10.83
CA GLY A 203 14.72 -18.00 10.86
C GLY A 203 13.73 -17.51 11.91
N ILE A 204 14.03 -16.40 12.62
CA ILE A 204 13.12 -15.78 13.59
C ILE A 204 11.93 -15.12 12.84
N VAL A 205 12.24 -14.39 11.77
CA VAL A 205 11.22 -13.87 10.85
C VAL A 205 11.13 -14.83 9.67
N ASP A 206 10.19 -15.76 9.76
CA ASP A 206 9.95 -16.74 8.68
C ASP A 206 9.33 -16.08 7.46
N ARG A 207 8.43 -15.10 7.66
CA ARG A 207 7.77 -14.37 6.56
C ARG A 207 7.72 -12.88 6.79
N LEU A 208 7.74 -12.14 5.69
CA LEU A 208 7.62 -10.68 5.65
C LEU A 208 6.71 -10.24 4.51
N LEU A 209 5.82 -9.30 4.80
CA LEU A 209 5.12 -8.53 3.78
C LEU A 209 5.21 -7.03 4.10
N ILE A 210 5.82 -6.29 3.18
CA ILE A 210 5.89 -4.82 3.21
C ILE A 210 4.89 -4.25 2.22
N THR A 211 4.19 -3.19 2.63
CA THR A 211 3.29 -2.43 1.75
C THR A 211 3.48 -0.94 1.95
N GLY A 212 3.16 -0.19 0.90
CA GLY A 212 3.33 1.25 0.80
C GLY A 212 2.91 1.75 -0.58
N VAL A 213 3.39 2.93 -0.96
CA VAL A 213 3.02 3.57 -2.22
C VAL A 213 4.13 3.50 -3.26
N THR A 214 5.33 3.97 -2.92
CA THR A 214 6.49 4.10 -3.82
C THR A 214 7.56 3.08 -3.47
N SER A 215 8.49 2.83 -4.40
CA SER A 215 9.68 1.99 -4.18
C SER A 215 10.91 2.77 -3.75
N ILE A 216 10.77 4.05 -3.43
CA ILE A 216 11.87 5.01 -3.29
C ILE A 216 12.87 4.59 -2.20
N THR A 217 12.36 4.09 -1.10
CA THR A 217 13.19 3.65 0.01
C THR A 217 13.75 2.25 -0.21
N LEU A 218 13.22 1.47 -1.15
CA LEU A 218 13.70 0.12 -1.41
C LEU A 218 15.15 0.12 -1.88
N ASP A 219 15.55 1.00 -2.80
CA ASP A 219 16.93 1.00 -3.29
C ASP A 219 17.93 1.43 -2.22
N SER A 220 17.63 2.48 -1.45
CA SER A 220 18.47 2.91 -0.32
C SER A 220 18.55 1.85 0.78
N MET A 221 17.46 1.11 1.02
CA MET A 221 17.44 -0.07 1.88
C MET A 221 18.14 -1.29 1.25
N THR A 222 18.20 -1.47 -0.08
CA THR A 222 18.57 -2.75 -0.70
C THR A 222 20.02 -3.19 -0.48
N SER A 223 20.97 -2.28 -0.24
CA SER A 223 22.32 -2.75 0.17
C SER A 223 22.31 -3.39 1.58
N GLY A 224 21.33 -3.03 2.43
CA GLY A 224 21.06 -3.65 3.73
C GLY A 224 19.92 -4.69 3.75
N PHE A 225 18.97 -4.65 2.81
CA PHE A 225 17.72 -5.43 2.77
C PHE A 225 17.37 -5.92 1.35
N ASN A 226 18.27 -6.67 0.69
CA ASN A 226 18.09 -7.16 -0.68
C ASN A 226 17.22 -8.42 -0.84
N ILE A 227 16.49 -8.85 0.18
CA ILE A 227 15.76 -10.13 0.18
C ILE A 227 14.31 -10.01 -0.29
N GLY A 228 13.76 -8.79 -0.37
CA GLY A 228 12.35 -8.56 -0.71
C GLY A 228 12.05 -8.79 -2.20
N ASN A 229 11.13 -9.71 -2.48
CA ASN A 229 10.54 -9.91 -3.79
C ASN A 229 9.42 -8.88 -4.03
N ASN A 230 9.60 -7.97 -4.99
CA ASN A 230 8.59 -6.97 -5.33
C ASN A 230 7.51 -7.59 -6.24
N ILE A 231 6.42 -8.06 -5.62
CA ILE A 231 5.29 -8.70 -6.31
C ILE A 231 4.29 -7.69 -6.89
N THR A 232 4.50 -6.39 -6.67
CA THR A 232 3.67 -5.29 -7.20
C THR A 232 3.31 -5.46 -8.67
N TRP A 233 4.30 -5.84 -9.49
CA TRP A 233 4.16 -5.91 -10.95
C TRP A 233 3.84 -7.32 -11.47
N HIS A 234 3.69 -8.28 -10.55
CA HIS A 234 3.41 -9.67 -10.88
C HIS A 234 1.93 -9.83 -11.28
N LYS A 235 1.68 -10.50 -12.42
CA LYS A 235 0.33 -10.60 -13.01
C LYS A 235 -0.71 -11.20 -12.04
N ASP A 236 -0.29 -12.18 -11.25
CA ASP A 236 -1.18 -12.89 -10.32
C ASP A 236 -1.66 -12.02 -9.16
N PHE A 237 -1.00 -10.87 -8.90
CA PHE A 237 -1.38 -9.92 -7.86
C PHE A 237 -2.02 -8.65 -8.41
N ASN A 238 -2.28 -8.58 -9.73
CA ASN A 238 -2.93 -7.41 -10.35
C ASN A 238 -4.29 -7.11 -9.69
N GLN A 239 -5.02 -8.16 -9.31
CA GLN A 239 -6.37 -8.10 -8.72
C GLN A 239 -6.41 -8.41 -7.22
N ALA A 240 -5.24 -8.62 -6.59
CA ALA A 240 -5.14 -8.91 -5.15
C ALA A 240 -5.66 -7.75 -4.28
N THR A 241 -5.64 -6.54 -4.84
CA THR A 241 -6.21 -5.31 -4.30
C THR A 241 -7.03 -4.63 -5.40
N GLY A 242 -8.02 -3.81 -5.01
CA GLY A 242 -8.98 -3.22 -5.95
C GLY A 242 -10.09 -4.16 -6.41
N PHE A 243 -11.02 -3.63 -7.21
CA PHE A 243 -12.20 -4.37 -7.68
C PHE A 243 -12.16 -4.61 -9.19
N THR A 244 -12.46 -5.82 -9.62
CA THR A 244 -12.68 -6.16 -11.03
C THR A 244 -14.02 -5.58 -11.52
N ALA A 245 -14.21 -5.51 -12.83
CA ALA A 245 -15.51 -5.12 -13.40
C ALA A 245 -16.66 -6.04 -12.92
N GLN A 246 -16.40 -7.33 -12.79
CA GLN A 246 -17.38 -8.30 -12.30
C GLN A 246 -17.73 -8.04 -10.82
N GLU A 247 -16.72 -7.80 -9.97
CA GLU A 247 -16.95 -7.48 -8.56
C GLU A 247 -17.72 -6.18 -8.43
N THR A 248 -17.28 -5.09 -9.07
CA THR A 248 -17.99 -3.81 -9.08
C THR A 248 -19.44 -3.96 -9.54
N GLY A 249 -19.68 -4.74 -10.60
CA GLY A 249 -21.03 -5.04 -11.10
C GLY A 249 -21.94 -5.67 -10.04
N LYS A 250 -21.40 -6.58 -9.21
CA LYS A 250 -22.14 -7.16 -8.07
C LYS A 250 -22.40 -6.15 -6.95
N LEU A 251 -21.45 -5.24 -6.69
CA LEU A 251 -21.60 -4.24 -5.63
C LEU A 251 -22.73 -3.24 -5.94
N ILE A 252 -22.88 -2.85 -7.21
CA ILE A 252 -23.91 -1.88 -7.63
C ILE A 252 -25.28 -2.51 -7.86
N GLN A 253 -25.36 -3.83 -8.02
CA GLN A 253 -26.57 -4.54 -8.41
C GLN A 253 -27.79 -4.19 -7.53
N PRO A 254 -27.69 -4.10 -6.19
CA PRO A 254 -28.84 -3.75 -5.36
C PRO A 254 -29.39 -2.34 -5.62
N PHE A 255 -28.53 -1.39 -5.99
CA PHE A 255 -28.93 -0.03 -6.32
C PHE A 255 -29.57 0.04 -7.71
N VAL A 256 -29.00 -0.72 -8.65
CA VAL A 256 -29.54 -0.87 -10.01
C VAL A 256 -30.96 -1.45 -9.97
N GLU A 257 -31.17 -2.50 -9.18
CA GLU A 257 -32.48 -3.14 -9.02
C GLU A 257 -33.48 -2.24 -8.29
N ALA A 258 -33.07 -1.59 -7.20
CA ALA A 258 -33.95 -0.74 -6.41
C ALA A 258 -34.45 0.51 -7.17
N CYS A 259 -33.61 1.06 -8.05
CA CYS A 259 -33.88 2.29 -8.79
C CYS A 259 -34.16 2.08 -10.28
N GLU A 260 -34.33 0.83 -10.71
CA GLU A 260 -34.57 0.45 -12.12
C GLU A 260 -33.56 1.07 -13.11
N LEU A 261 -32.30 1.19 -12.69
CA LEU A 261 -31.24 1.79 -13.51
C LEU A 261 -30.74 0.80 -14.56
N ASN A 262 -30.12 1.32 -15.62
CA ASN A 262 -29.37 0.47 -16.54
C ASN A 262 -27.98 0.18 -15.96
N GLN A 263 -27.69 -1.10 -15.67
CA GLN A 263 -26.40 -1.52 -15.11
C GLN A 263 -25.21 -1.12 -15.99
N GLN A 264 -25.36 -1.16 -17.32
CA GLN A 264 -24.29 -0.81 -18.25
C GLN A 264 -23.95 0.67 -18.16
N ASP A 265 -24.95 1.54 -18.03
CA ASP A 265 -24.75 2.99 -17.91
C ASP A 265 -24.06 3.34 -16.59
N VAL A 266 -24.47 2.71 -15.48
CA VAL A 266 -23.81 2.87 -14.17
C VAL A 266 -22.36 2.38 -14.24
N MET A 267 -22.13 1.18 -14.79
CA MET A 267 -20.79 0.63 -14.96
C MET A 267 -19.89 1.51 -15.84
N GLN A 268 -20.43 2.07 -16.93
CA GLN A 268 -19.67 2.95 -17.82
C GLN A 268 -19.26 4.24 -17.12
N ALA A 269 -20.15 4.85 -16.34
CA ALA A 269 -19.78 6.04 -15.59
C ALA A 269 -18.76 5.73 -14.50
N LEU A 270 -18.98 4.68 -13.70
CA LEU A 270 -17.97 4.25 -12.72
C LEU A 270 -16.64 3.92 -13.38
N ALA A 271 -16.65 3.37 -14.59
CA ALA A 271 -15.44 3.10 -15.34
C ALA A 271 -14.69 4.39 -15.71
N ASN A 272 -15.40 5.43 -16.17
CA ASN A 272 -14.79 6.72 -16.52
C ASN A 272 -14.18 7.43 -15.30
N TRP A 273 -14.79 7.27 -14.12
CA TRP A 273 -14.36 7.96 -12.90
C TRP A 273 -13.37 7.16 -12.04
N TYR A 274 -13.48 5.83 -12.01
CA TYR A 274 -12.84 5.00 -10.97
C TYR A 274 -12.06 3.78 -11.50
N ASN A 275 -12.20 3.40 -12.78
CA ASN A 275 -11.52 2.26 -13.40
C ASN A 275 -10.38 2.71 -14.30
N GLY A 276 -9.40 1.83 -14.50
CA GLY A 276 -8.34 2.04 -15.46
C GLY A 276 -7.03 1.40 -15.02
N TYR A 277 -6.93 1.01 -13.76
CA TYR A 277 -5.68 0.59 -13.16
C TYR A 277 -5.27 -0.81 -13.61
N ARG A 278 -4.03 -0.94 -14.02
CA ARG A 278 -3.36 -2.17 -14.37
C ARG A 278 -1.92 -2.08 -13.88
N PHE A 279 -1.57 -3.00 -13.00
CA PHE A 279 -0.27 -3.08 -12.35
C PHE A 279 0.63 -4.14 -12.97
N SER A 280 0.25 -4.79 -14.06
CA SER A 280 1.15 -5.67 -14.80
C SER A 280 0.91 -5.55 -16.29
N SER A 281 1.97 -5.43 -17.08
CA SER A 281 1.85 -5.44 -18.55
C SER A 281 1.31 -6.75 -19.09
N ARG A 282 1.40 -7.84 -18.31
CA ARG A 282 0.87 -9.17 -18.63
C ARG A 282 -0.55 -9.40 -18.10
N ALA A 283 -1.14 -8.42 -17.40
CA ALA A 283 -2.53 -8.52 -16.97
C ALA A 283 -3.48 -8.06 -18.09
N GLU A 284 -4.57 -8.80 -18.26
CA GLU A 284 -5.63 -8.45 -19.20
C GLU A 284 -6.66 -7.53 -18.54
N GLU A 285 -6.92 -7.78 -17.25
CA GLU A 285 -7.95 -7.11 -16.48
C GLU A 285 -7.49 -5.78 -15.91
N LYS A 286 -8.34 -4.76 -16.07
CA LYS A 286 -8.25 -3.50 -15.34
C LYS A 286 -9.04 -3.60 -14.04
N ILE A 287 -8.63 -2.83 -13.05
CA ILE A 287 -9.30 -2.78 -11.76
C ILE A 287 -9.71 -1.35 -11.40
N PHE A 288 -10.82 -1.28 -10.68
CA PHE A 288 -11.38 -0.07 -10.09
C PHE A 288 -10.69 0.23 -8.77
N ASN A 289 -10.53 1.52 -8.48
CA ASN A 289 -10.14 2.00 -7.16
C ASN A 289 -11.27 1.66 -6.15
N PRO A 290 -10.99 0.83 -5.13
CA PRO A 290 -12.04 0.32 -4.24
C PRO A 290 -12.63 1.40 -3.35
N ASP A 291 -11.81 2.34 -2.85
CA ASP A 291 -12.29 3.44 -2.01
C ASP A 291 -13.24 4.36 -2.77
N MET A 292 -12.93 4.68 -4.03
CA MET A 292 -13.80 5.49 -4.87
C MET A 292 -15.13 4.80 -5.20
N VAL A 293 -15.11 3.48 -5.45
CA VAL A 293 -16.34 2.71 -5.63
C VAL A 293 -17.16 2.69 -4.32
N LEU A 294 -16.52 2.43 -3.18
CA LEU A 294 -17.21 2.43 -1.87
C LEU A 294 -17.77 3.82 -1.53
N TYR A 295 -17.07 4.89 -1.88
CA TYR A 295 -17.54 6.27 -1.76
C TYR A 295 -18.83 6.49 -2.55
N PHE A 296 -18.85 6.05 -3.82
CA PHE A 296 -20.05 6.13 -4.65
C PHE A 296 -21.22 5.37 -4.03
N LEU A 297 -21.00 4.11 -3.61
CA LEU A 297 -22.06 3.30 -3.01
C LEU A 297 -22.60 3.89 -1.70
N ARG A 298 -21.73 4.54 -0.92
CA ARG A 298 -22.13 5.23 0.32
C ARG A 298 -22.91 6.52 0.04
N SER A 299 -22.52 7.25 -1.01
CA SER A 299 -23.04 8.58 -1.32
C SER A 299 -24.23 8.56 -2.27
N PHE A 300 -24.53 7.41 -2.89
CA PHE A 300 -25.72 7.21 -3.71
C PHE A 300 -26.98 7.28 -2.84
N ASP A 301 -27.92 8.14 -3.20
CA ASP A 301 -29.21 8.24 -2.52
C ASP A 301 -30.16 7.19 -3.10
N ALA A 302 -30.36 6.11 -2.36
CA ALA A 302 -31.27 5.04 -2.77
C ALA A 302 -32.75 5.38 -2.62
N VAL A 303 -33.11 6.47 -1.92
CA VAL A 303 -34.50 6.93 -1.76
C VAL A 303 -34.91 7.78 -2.95
N GLU A 304 -34.08 8.76 -3.30
CA GLU A 304 -34.30 9.66 -4.44
C GLU A 304 -33.75 9.10 -5.76
N CYS A 305 -33.08 7.95 -5.70
CA CYS A 305 -32.41 7.31 -6.84
C CYS A 305 -31.43 8.24 -7.57
N CYS A 306 -30.70 9.05 -6.79
CA CYS A 306 -29.81 10.07 -7.31
C CYS A 306 -28.34 9.76 -7.04
N TRP A 307 -27.50 10.22 -7.97
CA TRP A 307 -26.07 10.01 -7.92
C TRP A 307 -25.44 10.98 -6.91
N PRO A 308 -24.24 10.68 -6.40
CA PRO A 308 -23.50 11.64 -5.60
C PRO A 308 -23.33 12.96 -6.38
N GLU A 309 -23.65 14.10 -5.74
CA GLU A 309 -23.46 15.42 -6.35
C GLU A 309 -21.98 15.65 -6.74
N ARG A 310 -21.07 15.13 -5.91
CA ARG A 310 -19.63 15.08 -6.19
C ARG A 310 -19.24 13.63 -6.41
N MET A 311 -18.65 13.36 -7.59
CA MET A 311 -18.10 12.04 -7.90
C MET A 311 -16.69 11.83 -7.33
N LEU A 312 -16.03 12.88 -6.84
CA LEU A 312 -14.72 12.78 -6.21
C LEU A 312 -14.83 13.00 -4.71
N ASP A 313 -14.20 12.09 -3.97
CA ASP A 313 -14.01 12.25 -2.55
C ASP A 313 -12.97 13.34 -2.26
N ASP A 314 -13.37 14.34 -1.48
CA ASP A 314 -12.50 15.45 -1.05
C ASP A 314 -11.25 14.94 -0.31
N ASN A 315 -11.33 13.78 0.35
CA ASN A 315 -10.18 13.21 1.06
C ASN A 315 -9.10 12.66 0.09
N ILE A 316 -9.44 12.35 -1.16
CA ILE A 316 -8.47 11.99 -2.21
C ILE A 316 -7.84 13.27 -2.80
N ALA A 317 -8.61 14.36 -2.87
CA ALA A 317 -8.16 15.62 -3.44
C ALA A 317 -6.99 16.26 -2.66
N SER A 318 -6.94 16.11 -1.34
CA SER A 318 -5.82 16.63 -0.53
C SER A 318 -4.49 15.90 -0.74
N ASP A 319 -4.53 14.62 -1.13
CA ASP A 319 -3.31 13.84 -1.42
C ASP A 319 -2.59 14.41 -2.66
N TYR A 320 -3.35 14.87 -3.66
CA TYR A 320 -2.83 15.51 -4.86
C TYR A 320 -1.94 16.73 -4.57
N GLY A 321 -2.32 17.59 -3.61
CA GLY A 321 -1.52 18.78 -3.25
C GLY A 321 -0.12 18.46 -2.69
N LYS A 322 0.01 17.37 -1.92
CA LYS A 322 1.33 16.89 -1.45
C LYS A 322 2.17 16.33 -2.59
N ILE A 323 1.50 15.74 -3.57
CA ILE A 323 2.14 15.11 -4.71
C ILE A 323 2.71 16.16 -5.70
N MET A 324 2.12 17.35 -5.81
CA MET A 324 2.74 18.45 -6.57
C MET A 324 4.17 18.75 -6.14
N ARG A 325 4.45 18.64 -4.84
CA ARG A 325 5.78 18.93 -4.32
C ARG A 325 6.81 17.92 -4.85
N LEU A 326 6.39 16.68 -5.09
CA LEU A 326 7.21 15.63 -5.69
C LEU A 326 7.53 15.92 -7.17
N PHE A 327 6.77 16.78 -7.86
CA PHE A 327 7.11 17.22 -9.22
C PHE A 327 8.31 18.17 -9.26
N GLY A 328 8.66 18.79 -8.13
CA GLY A 328 9.88 19.57 -7.97
C GLY A 328 11.15 18.72 -7.82
N ILE A 329 11.06 17.40 -7.77
CA ILE A 329 12.22 16.52 -7.64
C ILE A 329 13.02 16.50 -8.95
N GLY A 330 14.32 16.80 -8.85
CA GLY A 330 15.19 16.85 -10.01
C GLY A 330 14.87 18.04 -10.90
N ASP A 331 14.62 17.80 -12.19
CA ASP A 331 14.30 18.85 -13.16
C ASP A 331 12.79 19.09 -13.22
N ARG A 332 12.35 20.19 -12.60
CA ARG A 332 10.95 20.58 -12.51
C ARG A 332 10.34 20.84 -13.89
N ASP A 333 11.04 21.52 -14.78
CA ASP A 333 10.50 21.90 -16.09
C ASP A 333 10.29 20.65 -16.95
N ARG A 334 11.28 19.74 -16.96
CA ARG A 334 11.16 18.43 -17.62
C ARG A 334 10.01 17.58 -17.04
N ASN A 335 9.80 17.60 -15.73
CA ASN A 335 8.69 16.87 -15.11
C ASN A 335 7.32 17.45 -15.53
N PHE A 336 7.22 18.78 -15.74
CA PHE A 336 6.02 19.39 -16.30
C PHE A 336 5.81 19.04 -17.78
N GLU A 337 6.86 18.96 -18.58
CA GLU A 337 6.77 18.50 -19.98
C GLU A 337 6.17 17.09 -20.06
N VAL A 338 6.54 16.18 -19.16
CA VAL A 338 5.94 14.84 -19.06
C VAL A 338 4.43 14.90 -18.79
N LEU A 339 3.99 15.79 -17.89
CA LEU A 339 2.57 15.96 -17.59
C LEU A 339 1.81 16.59 -18.76
N GLU A 340 2.43 17.57 -19.44
CA GLU A 340 1.85 18.19 -20.63
C GLU A 340 1.71 17.18 -21.77
N GLU A 341 2.74 16.36 -22.03
CA GLU A 341 2.69 15.26 -23.00
C GLU A 341 1.53 14.31 -22.68
N LEU A 342 1.38 13.91 -21.42
CA LEU A 342 0.30 13.03 -20.97
C LEU A 342 -1.09 13.67 -21.14
N LEU A 343 -1.22 14.97 -20.86
CA LEU A 343 -2.48 15.70 -20.98
C LEU A 343 -2.90 15.91 -22.45
N VAL A 344 -1.93 16.19 -23.33
CA VAL A 344 -2.17 16.46 -24.76
C VAL A 344 -2.38 15.16 -25.53
N ASN A 345 -1.51 14.18 -25.35
CA ASN A 345 -1.54 12.93 -26.12
C ASN A 345 -2.45 11.87 -25.49
N GLY A 346 -2.80 12.01 -24.21
CA GLY A 346 -3.54 11.02 -23.43
C GLY A 346 -2.69 9.82 -22.96
N GLU A 347 -1.44 9.76 -23.42
CA GLU A 347 -0.52 8.65 -23.16
C GLU A 347 0.93 9.10 -23.20
N ILE A 348 1.80 8.31 -22.58
CA ILE A 348 3.24 8.51 -22.58
C ILE A 348 3.96 7.17 -22.65
N ILE A 349 5.13 7.13 -23.29
CA ILE A 349 5.98 5.94 -23.37
C ILE A 349 7.25 6.17 -22.55
N GLY A 350 7.66 5.16 -21.78
CA GLY A 350 8.89 5.20 -21.00
C GLY A 350 9.33 3.81 -20.52
N LEU A 351 10.57 3.73 -20.02
CA LEU A 351 11.05 2.52 -19.37
C LEU A 351 10.49 2.42 -17.95
N HIS A 352 10.01 1.23 -17.58
CA HIS A 352 9.59 0.97 -16.20
C HIS A 352 10.81 0.79 -15.30
N LYS A 353 10.95 1.68 -14.31
CA LYS A 353 11.94 1.57 -13.25
C LYS A 353 11.30 0.83 -12.08
N GLY A 354 11.48 -0.49 -12.04
CA GLY A 354 10.92 -1.36 -11.00
C GLY A 354 11.39 -1.02 -9.58
N LYS A 355 12.50 -0.28 -9.46
CA LYS A 355 12.96 0.39 -8.25
C LYS A 355 13.43 1.80 -8.62
N LEU A 356 13.17 2.75 -7.73
CA LEU A 356 13.47 4.16 -7.95
C LEU A 356 14.78 4.47 -7.20
N ASP A 357 15.85 4.65 -7.96
CA ASP A 357 17.19 4.91 -7.42
C ASP A 357 17.37 6.41 -7.23
N LEU A 358 17.26 6.89 -5.97
CA LEU A 358 17.48 8.29 -5.60
C LEU A 358 18.90 8.50 -5.03
N ASP A 359 19.92 7.93 -5.68
CA ASP A 359 21.31 8.24 -5.36
C ASP A 359 21.62 9.71 -5.70
N MET A 360 22.19 10.47 -4.76
CA MET A 360 22.65 11.85 -4.99
C MET A 360 23.64 11.97 -6.16
N HIS A 361 24.29 10.88 -6.55
CA HIS A 361 25.24 10.84 -7.66
C HIS A 361 24.60 10.51 -9.02
N LYS A 362 23.30 10.19 -9.07
CA LYS A 362 22.56 9.99 -10.31
C LYS A 362 21.44 11.02 -10.44
N PRO A 363 21.30 11.68 -11.60
CA PRO A 363 20.18 12.57 -11.82
C PRO A 363 18.88 11.78 -11.82
N PHE A 364 17.84 12.32 -11.17
CA PHE A 364 16.48 11.82 -11.30
C PHE A 364 16.01 12.05 -12.75
N GLU A 365 15.76 10.99 -13.52
CA GLU A 365 15.50 11.04 -14.96
C GLU A 365 14.00 11.07 -15.30
N ARG A 366 13.67 11.31 -16.58
CA ARG A 366 12.29 11.29 -17.10
C ARG A 366 11.56 9.99 -16.76
N ASP A 367 12.22 8.85 -16.94
CA ASP A 367 11.61 7.53 -16.71
C ASP A 367 11.45 7.21 -15.21
N ASP A 368 12.28 7.80 -14.34
CA ASP A 368 12.09 7.73 -12.88
C ASP A 368 10.83 8.51 -12.48
N PHE A 369 10.62 9.68 -13.09
CA PHE A 369 9.40 10.47 -12.90
C PHE A 369 8.14 9.73 -13.38
N ILE A 370 8.18 9.12 -14.57
CA ILE A 370 7.08 8.29 -15.09
C ILE A 370 6.79 7.12 -14.13
N SER A 371 7.82 6.43 -13.66
CA SER A 371 7.65 5.31 -12.72
C SER A 371 7.09 5.77 -11.38
N LEU A 372 7.47 6.97 -10.91
CA LEU A 372 6.92 7.60 -9.72
C LEU A 372 5.41 7.92 -9.88
N LEU A 373 5.00 8.47 -11.03
CA LEU A 373 3.59 8.71 -11.34
C LEU A 373 2.77 7.41 -11.34
N LEU A 374 3.35 6.32 -11.83
CA LEU A 374 2.73 4.99 -11.85
C LEU A 374 2.54 4.44 -10.42
N TYR A 375 3.57 4.52 -9.58
CA TYR A 375 3.48 4.11 -8.16
C TYR A 375 2.40 4.88 -7.40
N MET A 376 2.29 6.19 -7.67
CA MET A 376 1.28 7.05 -7.05
C MET A 376 -0.12 6.91 -7.66
N GLY A 377 -0.27 6.19 -8.78
CA GLY A 377 -1.57 5.92 -9.41
C GLY A 377 -2.14 7.07 -10.25
N PHE A 378 -1.30 8.01 -10.72
CA PHE A 378 -1.73 9.01 -11.72
C PHE A 378 -1.82 8.43 -13.10
N ILE A 379 -0.94 7.47 -13.38
CA ILE A 379 -0.91 6.74 -14.63
C ILE A 379 -1.02 5.24 -14.35
N THR A 380 -1.35 4.51 -15.40
CA THR A 380 -1.54 3.07 -15.42
C THR A 380 -0.91 2.49 -16.66
N ILE A 381 -0.56 1.19 -16.67
CA ILE A 381 -0.03 0.53 -17.85
C ILE A 381 -1.17 0.35 -18.86
N SER A 382 -1.10 1.01 -20.02
CA SER A 382 -2.08 0.89 -21.12
C SER A 382 -1.61 -0.04 -22.24
N GLY A 383 -0.29 -0.27 -22.37
CA GLY A 383 0.23 -1.28 -23.29
C GLY A 383 1.74 -1.47 -23.20
N THR A 384 2.29 -2.17 -24.18
CA THR A 384 3.73 -2.41 -24.33
C THR A 384 4.14 -2.03 -25.75
N VAL A 385 5.28 -1.35 -25.89
CA VAL A 385 5.86 -0.93 -27.17
C VAL A 385 7.33 -1.30 -27.15
N LEU A 386 7.71 -2.30 -27.95
CA LEU A 386 9.06 -2.88 -27.93
C LEU A 386 9.46 -3.32 -26.50
N SER A 387 10.53 -2.73 -25.95
CA SER A 387 11.01 -2.95 -24.58
C SER A 387 10.47 -1.94 -23.56
N GLN A 388 9.63 -1.01 -23.98
CA GLN A 388 9.05 0.06 -23.17
C GLN A 388 7.58 -0.20 -22.86
N LEU A 389 7.06 0.49 -21.85
CA LEU A 389 5.64 0.47 -21.53
C LEU A 389 4.97 1.75 -22.02
N ARG A 390 3.72 1.60 -22.43
CA ARG A 390 2.81 2.70 -22.70
C ARG A 390 1.96 2.91 -21.46
N TYR A 391 1.89 4.15 -21.01
CA TYR A 391 1.12 4.56 -19.87
C TYR A 391 0.02 5.52 -20.28
N ALA A 392 -1.10 5.50 -19.58
CA ALA A 392 -2.19 6.43 -19.76
C ALA A 392 -2.77 6.84 -18.41
N VAL A 393 -3.64 7.83 -18.40
CA VAL A 393 -4.42 8.18 -17.21
C VAL A 393 -5.52 7.11 -17.02
N PRO A 394 -5.63 6.48 -15.83
CA PRO A 394 -6.63 5.44 -15.60
C PRO A 394 -8.05 6.03 -15.61
N ASN A 395 -8.27 7.12 -14.88
CA ASN A 395 -9.59 7.70 -14.61
C ASN A 395 -9.67 9.12 -15.19
N TYR A 396 -9.90 9.25 -16.50
CA TYR A 396 -9.72 10.52 -17.21
C TYR A 396 -10.56 11.67 -16.62
N ASP A 397 -11.83 11.44 -16.27
CA ASP A 397 -12.71 12.49 -15.73
C ASP A 397 -12.26 12.97 -14.35
N ALA A 398 -11.83 12.04 -13.50
CA ALA A 398 -11.26 12.34 -12.18
C ALA A 398 -9.97 13.15 -12.33
N PHE A 399 -9.09 12.69 -13.22
CA PHE A 399 -7.79 13.29 -13.45
C PHE A 399 -7.90 14.67 -14.07
N VAL A 400 -8.75 14.89 -15.10
CA VAL A 400 -8.91 16.20 -15.75
C VAL A 400 -9.53 17.22 -14.81
N ARG A 401 -10.55 16.84 -14.03
CA ARG A 401 -11.15 17.76 -13.07
C ARG A 401 -10.22 18.09 -11.92
N SER A 402 -9.40 17.13 -11.50
CA SER A 402 -8.26 17.47 -10.66
C SER A 402 -7.35 18.42 -11.43
N SER A 403 -6.89 18.12 -12.66
CA SER A 403 -5.86 18.84 -13.47
C SER A 403 -6.13 20.34 -13.61
N ILE A 404 -7.40 20.73 -13.68
CA ILE A 404 -7.87 22.12 -13.69
C ILE A 404 -7.56 22.84 -12.36
N SER A 405 -7.67 22.19 -11.20
CA SER A 405 -7.28 22.80 -9.92
C SER A 405 -5.77 23.01 -9.79
N TRP A 406 -4.95 22.20 -10.46
CA TRP A 406 -3.47 22.31 -10.39
C TRP A 406 -2.97 23.54 -11.14
N LYS A 407 -3.62 23.92 -12.25
CA LYS A 407 -3.34 25.18 -12.98
C LYS A 407 -3.70 26.45 -12.19
N LEU A 408 -4.51 26.33 -11.14
CA LEU A 408 -4.89 27.46 -10.28
C LEU A 408 -3.96 27.64 -9.07
N VAL A 409 -3.08 26.66 -8.82
CA VAL A 409 -2.11 26.66 -7.69
C VAL A 409 -0.65 26.81 -8.17
N SER A 410 -0.40 26.60 -9.47
CA SER A 410 0.78 27.12 -10.18
C SER A 410 0.63 28.60 -10.47
#